data_AF-A0A2A2GYK7-F1
#
_entry.id   AF-A0A2A2GYK7-F1
#
_cell.length_a   1.000
_cell.length_b   1.000
_cell.length_c   1.000
_cell.angle_alpha   90.00
_cell.angle_beta   90.00
_cell.angle_gamma   90.00
#
_symmetry.space_group_name_H-M   'P 1'
#
loop_
_entity.id
_entity.type
_entity.pdbx_description
1 polymer ?
#
loop_
_entity_poly.entity_id
_entity_poly.type
_entity_poly.pdbx_seq_one_letter_code
_entity_poly.pdbx_strand_id
1 'polypeptide(L)'
;MIPSYSLAQVFGISISEQRKIYFNHRNTLISLLSNTLIGFYRFYVIREATAIPQIWFSLVVLYGLFSLAAGPESWFNYVTFLHNPIVLLINIFTLIATLFHTKTWFELAPKAVNIVIKNKKIAQESIIKLLWGITFLATIIILAIALI
;
A
#
# COMPACT_ATOMS: atom_id res chain seq x y z
N MET A 1 10.50 -7.69 51.40
CA MET A 1 11.10 -8.94 50.91
C MET A 1 9.99 -9.73 50.24
N ILE A 2 9.95 -9.80 48.91
CA ILE A 2 8.93 -10.57 48.19
C ILE A 2 9.35 -12.04 48.30
N PRO A 3 8.50 -12.96 48.78
CA PRO A 3 8.91 -14.35 48.95
C PRO A 3 9.10 -14.98 47.56
N SER A 4 10.32 -15.47 47.30
CA SER A 4 10.64 -16.19 46.07
C SER A 4 10.11 -17.62 46.18
N TYR A 5 8.81 -17.82 45.98
CA TYR A 5 8.26 -19.15 45.80
C TYR A 5 8.83 -19.72 44.50
N SER A 6 9.73 -20.71 44.62
CA SER A 6 10.25 -21.42 43.46
C SER A 6 9.11 -22.16 42.77
N LEU A 7 8.82 -21.83 41.51
CA LEU A 7 7.82 -22.52 40.69
C LEU A 7 8.10 -24.04 40.57
N ALA A 8 9.30 -24.49 40.93
CA ALA A 8 9.65 -25.90 41.04
C ALA A 8 8.79 -26.64 42.08
N GLN A 9 8.42 -26.00 43.19
CA GLN A 9 7.60 -26.61 44.23
C GLN A 9 6.12 -26.71 43.85
N VAL A 10 5.64 -25.84 42.95
CA VAL A 10 4.22 -25.78 42.54
C VAL A 10 3.93 -26.73 41.38
N PHE A 11 4.88 -26.88 40.45
CA PHE A 11 4.66 -27.61 39.21
C PHE A 11 5.53 -28.87 39.05
N GLY A 12 6.43 -29.17 40.00
CA GLY A 12 7.32 -30.34 39.92
C GLY A 12 8.39 -30.25 38.83
N ILE A 13 8.58 -29.08 38.22
CA ILE A 13 9.49 -28.85 37.09
C ILE A 13 10.85 -28.37 37.61
N SER A 14 11.94 -28.98 37.14
CA SER A 14 13.28 -28.54 37.50
C SER A 14 13.60 -27.14 36.95
N ILE A 15 14.48 -26.39 37.63
CA ILE A 15 14.90 -25.04 37.20
C ILE A 15 15.53 -25.06 35.79
N SER A 16 16.21 -26.14 35.40
CA SER A 16 16.80 -26.27 34.06
C SER A 16 15.74 -26.42 32.98
N GLU A 17 14.66 -27.16 33.25
CA GLU A 17 13.51 -27.27 32.34
C GLU A 17 12.73 -25.96 32.25
N GLN A 18 12.49 -25.27 33.37
CA GLN A 18 11.86 -23.95 33.33
C GLN A 18 12.66 -22.95 32.50
N ARG A 19 13.99 -23.00 32.60
CA ARG A 19 14.89 -22.17 31.81
C ARG A 19 14.78 -22.50 30.31
N LYS A 20 14.73 -23.79 29.93
CA LYS A 20 14.51 -24.23 28.54
C LYS A 20 13.16 -23.76 28.00
N ILE A 21 12.08 -23.91 28.79
CA ILE A 21 10.72 -23.47 28.40
C ILE A 21 10.69 -21.96 28.19
N TYR A 22 11.26 -21.19 29.12
CA TYR A 22 11.36 -19.74 29.01
C TYR A 22 12.13 -19.31 27.75
N PHE A 23 13.31 -19.90 27.49
CA PHE A 23 14.11 -19.56 26.31
C PHE A 23 13.42 -19.97 25.01
N ASN A 24 12.80 -21.14 24.95
CA ASN A 24 12.07 -21.59 23.77
C ASN A 24 10.86 -20.69 23.51
N HIS A 25 10.07 -20.39 24.53
CA HIS A 25 8.92 -19.49 24.41
C HIS A 25 9.35 -18.07 23.98
N ARG A 26 10.42 -17.52 24.58
CA ARG A 26 11.00 -16.23 24.19
C ARG A 26 11.42 -16.23 22.72
N ASN A 27 12.12 -17.26 22.25
CA ASN A 27 12.57 -17.33 20.86
C ASN A 27 11.41 -17.46 19.87
N THR A 28 10.38 -18.23 20.23
CA THR A 28 9.15 -18.34 19.43
C THR A 28 8.41 -17.01 19.36
N LEU A 29 8.26 -16.30 20.48
CA LEU A 29 7.64 -14.97 20.49
C LEU A 29 8.46 -13.97 19.68
N ILE A 30 9.80 -13.98 19.80
CA ILE A 30 10.68 -13.12 18.99
C ILE A 30 10.52 -13.43 17.51
N SER A 31 10.48 -14.70 17.10
CA SER A 31 10.29 -15.11 15.71
C SER A 31 8.91 -14.72 15.16
N LEU A 32 7.85 -14.93 15.94
CA LEU A 32 6.48 -14.56 15.56
C LEU A 32 6.34 -13.04 15.44
N LEU A 33 6.86 -12.29 16.41
CA LEU A 33 6.86 -10.82 16.38
C LEU A 33 7.74 -10.31 15.24
N SER A 34 8.96 -10.83 15.06
CA SER A 34 9.87 -10.36 14.02
C SER A 34 9.28 -10.58 12.64
N ASN A 35 8.76 -11.78 12.33
CA ASN A 35 8.25 -12.10 11.01
C ASN A 35 6.98 -11.30 10.65
N THR A 36 6.08 -11.13 11.62
CA THR A 36 4.84 -10.36 11.41
C THR A 36 5.13 -8.86 11.29
N LEU A 37 5.99 -8.32 12.15
CA LEU A 37 6.38 -6.90 12.13
C LEU A 37 7.18 -6.55 10.87
N ILE A 38 8.14 -7.39 10.45
CA ILE A 38 8.88 -7.20 9.20
C ILE A 38 7.93 -7.22 8.00
N GLY A 39 6.98 -8.16 7.97
CA GLY A 39 6.02 -8.26 6.86
C GLY A 39 5.17 -7.01 6.73
N PHE A 40 4.62 -6.55 7.85
CA PHE A 40 3.84 -5.31 7.92
C PHE A 40 4.65 -4.09 7.48
N TYR A 41 5.87 -3.92 8.01
CA TYR A 41 6.72 -2.78 7.68
C TYR A 41 7.13 -2.79 6.20
N ARG A 42 7.48 -3.95 5.64
CA ARG A 42 7.80 -4.07 4.21
C ARG A 42 6.61 -3.67 3.33
N PHE A 43 5.41 -4.13 3.66
CA PHE A 43 4.21 -3.74 2.92
C PHE A 43 3.93 -2.24 3.02
N TYR A 44 4.08 -1.67 4.21
CA TYR A 44 3.97 -0.23 4.44
C TYR A 44 4.95 0.56 3.57
N VAL A 45 6.24 0.21 3.60
CA VAL A 45 7.27 0.91 2.81
C VAL A 45 6.98 0.78 1.30
N ILE A 46 6.56 -0.39 0.82
CA ILE A 46 6.18 -0.56 -0.59
C ILE A 46 4.99 0.32 -0.96
N ARG A 47 4.00 0.45 -0.06
CA ARG A 47 2.86 1.36 -0.26
C ARG A 47 3.32 2.82 -0.37
N GLU A 48 4.12 3.30 0.57
CA GLU A 48 4.62 4.68 0.53
C GLU A 48 5.53 4.92 -0.70
N ALA A 49 6.30 3.91 -1.10
CA ALA A 49 7.17 3.98 -2.27
C ALA A 49 6.43 4.18 -3.60
N THR A 50 5.10 3.97 -3.65
CA THR A 50 4.28 4.31 -4.82
C THR A 50 4.32 5.80 -5.18
N ALA A 51 4.78 6.67 -4.27
CA ALA A 51 5.02 8.09 -4.56
C ALA A 51 6.07 8.31 -5.66
N ILE A 52 7.07 7.43 -5.78
CA ILE A 52 8.14 7.55 -6.80
C ILE A 52 7.57 7.47 -8.23
N PRO A 53 6.84 6.39 -8.61
CA PRO A 53 6.21 6.32 -9.92
C PRO A 53 5.12 7.40 -10.14
N GLN A 54 4.42 7.84 -9.08
CA GLN A 54 3.46 8.94 -9.19
C GLN A 54 4.13 10.28 -9.56
N ILE A 55 5.28 10.59 -8.95
CA ILE A 55 6.09 11.76 -9.31
C ILE A 55 6.61 11.62 -10.74
N TRP A 56 7.12 10.44 -11.12
CA TRP A 56 7.54 10.16 -12.50
C TRP A 56 6.43 10.48 -13.51
N PHE A 57 5.23 9.93 -13.32
CA PHE A 57 4.12 10.16 -14.25
C PHE A 57 3.71 11.63 -14.31
N SER A 58 3.73 12.32 -13.16
CA SER A 58 3.47 13.76 -13.09
C SER A 58 4.47 14.56 -13.94
N LEU A 59 5.75 14.19 -13.90
CA LEU A 59 6.79 14.80 -14.74
C LEU A 59 6.59 14.49 -16.23
N VAL A 60 6.21 13.25 -16.57
CA VAL A 60 5.89 12.86 -17.96
C VAL A 60 4.73 13.71 -18.51
N VAL A 61 3.65 13.89 -17.73
CA VAL A 61 2.51 14.73 -18.13
C VAL A 61 2.91 16.20 -18.25
N LEU A 62 3.72 16.74 -17.33
CA LEU A 62 4.23 18.11 -17.43
C LEU A 62 5.11 18.31 -18.68
N TYR A 63 5.98 17.35 -18.99
CA TYR A 63 6.76 17.38 -20.22
C TYR A 63 5.87 17.38 -21.46
N GLY A 64 4.80 16.57 -21.46
CA GLY A 64 3.78 16.57 -22.50
C GLY A 64 3.08 17.91 -22.64
N LEU A 65 2.70 18.55 -21.53
CA LEU A 65 2.05 19.86 -21.51
C LEU A 65 2.93 20.95 -22.16
N PHE A 66 4.20 21.05 -21.76
CA PHE A 66 5.10 22.04 -22.34
C PHE A 66 5.45 21.73 -23.79
N SER A 67 5.61 20.44 -24.14
CA SER A 67 5.83 20.02 -25.52
C SER A 67 4.65 20.35 -26.43
N LEU A 68 3.43 20.19 -25.92
CA LEU A 68 2.21 20.56 -26.64
C LEU A 68 2.13 22.06 -26.88
N ALA A 69 2.47 22.88 -25.87
CA ALA A 69 2.48 24.33 -25.97
C ALA A 69 3.56 24.87 -26.92
N ALA A 70 4.70 24.17 -27.04
CA ALA A 70 5.82 24.56 -27.90
C ALA A 70 5.60 24.26 -29.40
N GLY A 71 4.55 23.51 -29.74
CA GLY A 71 4.13 23.26 -31.12
C GLY A 71 4.38 21.84 -31.63
N PRO A 72 4.03 21.57 -32.90
CA PRO A 72 3.93 20.21 -33.43
C PRO A 72 5.24 19.40 -33.39
N GLU A 73 6.39 20.06 -33.59
CA GLU A 73 7.70 19.39 -33.57
C GLU A 73 8.07 18.92 -32.15
N SER A 74 7.90 19.77 -31.14
CA SER A 74 8.12 19.37 -29.74
C SER A 74 7.13 18.30 -29.29
N TRP A 75 5.87 18.39 -29.71
CA TRP A 75 4.88 17.34 -29.45
C TRP A 75 5.28 15.99 -30.06
N PHE A 76 5.76 16.00 -31.31
CA PHE A 76 6.28 14.78 -31.96
C PHE A 76 7.43 14.17 -31.16
N ASN A 77 8.38 14.99 -30.71
CA ASN A 77 9.50 14.52 -29.87
C ASN A 77 9.04 13.93 -28.53
N TYR A 78 8.01 14.51 -27.90
CA TYR A 78 7.38 13.93 -26.71
C TYR A 78 6.77 12.56 -27.00
N VAL A 79 6.03 12.42 -28.11
CA VAL A 79 5.45 11.15 -28.52
C VAL A 79 6.55 10.12 -28.84
N THR A 80 7.64 10.50 -29.49
CA THR A 80 8.80 9.62 -29.72
C THR A 80 9.46 9.19 -28.40
N PHE A 81 9.56 10.09 -27.41
CA PHE A 81 10.03 9.74 -26.07
C PHE A 81 9.14 8.68 -25.41
N LEU A 82 7.81 8.79 -25.52
CA LEU A 82 6.89 7.79 -24.99
C LEU A 82 7.00 6.42 -25.68
N HIS A 83 7.37 6.38 -26.96
CA HIS A 83 7.60 5.14 -27.71
C HIS A 83 8.91 4.44 -27.35
N ASN A 84 9.82 5.09 -26.61
CA ASN A 84 11.03 4.43 -26.15
C ASN A 84 10.66 3.21 -25.28
N PRO A 85 11.17 2.00 -25.58
CA PRO A 85 10.77 0.79 -24.88
C PRO A 85 11.07 0.83 -23.38
N ILE A 86 12.12 1.54 -22.95
CA ILE A 86 12.44 1.72 -21.53
C ILE A 86 11.37 2.60 -20.86
N VAL A 87 10.99 3.70 -21.49
CA VAL A 87 9.94 4.61 -20.99
C VAL A 87 8.60 3.88 -20.93
N LEU A 88 8.27 3.09 -21.93
CA LEU A 88 7.07 2.26 -21.95
C LEU A 88 7.04 1.27 -20.77
N LEU A 89 8.15 0.56 -20.51
CA LEU A 89 8.26 -0.36 -19.37
C LEU A 89 8.08 0.37 -18.03
N ILE A 90 8.70 1.55 -17.89
CA ILE A 90 8.53 2.38 -16.68
C ILE A 90 7.07 2.83 -16.53
N ASN A 91 6.39 3.19 -17.61
CA ASN A 91 4.98 3.59 -17.58
C ASN A 91 4.04 2.43 -17.24
N ILE A 92 4.33 1.22 -17.72
CA ILE A 92 3.58 0.00 -17.32
C ILE A 92 3.80 -0.28 -15.82
N PHE A 93 5.04 -0.20 -15.35
CA PHE A 93 5.33 -0.32 -13.92
C PHE A 93 4.59 0.75 -13.10
N THR A 94 4.56 1.98 -13.61
CA THR A 94 3.85 3.10 -12.98
C THR A 94 2.35 2.86 -12.90
N LEU A 95 1.75 2.26 -13.93
CA LEU A 95 0.35 1.84 -13.91
C LEU A 95 0.10 0.78 -12.82
N ILE A 96 0.95 -0.26 -12.74
CA ILE A 96 0.85 -1.31 -11.71
C ILE A 96 0.96 -0.69 -10.30
N ALA A 97 1.93 0.20 -10.09
CA ALA A 97 2.11 0.89 -8.82
C ALA A 97 0.90 1.78 -8.47
N THR A 98 0.29 2.43 -9.47
CA THR A 98 -0.91 3.26 -9.30
C THR A 98 -2.14 2.41 -8.92
N LEU A 99 -2.29 1.23 -9.51
CA LEU A 99 -3.36 0.28 -9.14
C LEU A 99 -3.19 -0.22 -7.70
N PHE A 100 -1.94 -0.55 -7.31
CA PHE A 100 -1.62 -0.92 -5.94
C PHE A 100 -1.87 0.22 -4.95
N HIS A 101 -1.47 1.45 -5.29
CA HIS A 101 -1.77 2.65 -4.52
C HIS A 101 -3.28 2.84 -4.34
N THR A 102 -4.05 2.76 -5.43
CA THR A 102 -5.51 2.93 -5.42
C THR A 102 -6.18 1.92 -4.48
N LYS A 103 -5.81 0.64 -4.58
CA LYS A 103 -6.34 -0.42 -3.70
C LYS A 103 -6.09 -0.10 -2.22
N THR A 104 -4.83 0.20 -1.87
CA THR A 104 -4.46 0.45 -0.47
C THR A 104 -5.05 1.75 0.05
N TRP A 105 -5.16 2.80 -0.78
CA TRP A 105 -5.80 4.06 -0.41
C TRP A 105 -7.30 3.85 -0.15
N PHE A 106 -8.01 3.07 -0.97
CA PHE A 106 -9.42 2.73 -0.72
C PHE A 106 -9.62 1.94 0.57
N GLU A 107 -8.68 1.09 0.98
CA GLU A 107 -8.76 0.37 2.26
C GLU A 107 -8.46 1.27 3.49
N LEU A 108 -7.75 2.38 3.29
CA LEU A 108 -7.30 3.28 4.37
C LEU A 108 -8.20 4.51 4.52
N ALA A 109 -8.62 5.14 3.43
CA ALA A 109 -9.42 6.36 3.45
C ALA A 109 -10.73 6.23 4.29
N PRO A 110 -11.49 5.11 4.22
CA PRO A 110 -12.68 4.92 5.04
C PRO A 110 -12.41 4.86 6.56
N LYS A 111 -11.17 4.58 6.98
CA LYS A 111 -10.79 4.54 8.40
C LYS A 111 -10.61 5.94 8.99
N ALA A 112 -10.37 6.95 8.15
CA ALA A 112 -10.19 8.34 8.58
C ALA A 112 -11.52 9.10 8.76
N VAL A 113 -12.65 8.50 8.38
CA VAL A 113 -13.97 9.15 8.44
C VAL A 113 -14.92 8.40 9.39
N ASN A 114 -15.79 9.15 10.07
CA ASN A 114 -16.82 8.59 10.93
C ASN A 114 -18.22 9.01 10.46
N ILE A 115 -18.75 8.26 9.49
CA ILE A 115 -20.06 8.55 8.88
C ILE A 115 -21.15 7.71 9.56
N VAL A 116 -22.17 8.37 10.09
CA VAL A 116 -23.32 7.75 10.78
C VAL A 116 -24.61 8.17 10.09
N ILE A 117 -25.41 7.19 9.65
CA ILE A 117 -26.70 7.39 8.98
C ILE A 117 -27.77 6.63 9.77
N LYS A 118 -28.88 7.29 10.12
CA LYS A 118 -29.98 6.68 10.90
C LYS A 118 -29.48 5.98 12.18
N ASN A 119 -28.60 6.66 12.93
CA ASN A 119 -27.95 6.15 14.15
C ASN A 119 -27.10 4.87 13.96
N LYS A 120 -26.71 4.53 12.71
CA LYS A 120 -25.80 3.42 12.41
C LYS A 120 -24.56 3.92 11.67
N LYS A 121 -23.38 3.55 12.16
CA LYS A 121 -22.13 3.77 11.43
C LYS A 121 -22.14 2.94 10.16
N ILE A 122 -21.84 3.57 9.02
CA ILE A 122 -21.79 2.85 7.75
C ILE A 122 -20.58 1.90 7.71
N ALA A 123 -20.75 0.76 7.05
CA ALA A 123 -19.67 -0.20 6.89
C ALA A 123 -18.58 0.36 5.96
N GLN A 124 -17.31 0.15 6.31
CA GLN A 124 -16.17 0.57 5.49
C GLN A 124 -16.23 -0.04 4.09
N GLU A 125 -16.69 -1.29 3.99
CA GLU A 125 -16.88 -1.99 2.72
C GLU A 125 -17.82 -1.26 1.76
N SER A 126 -18.86 -0.60 2.28
CA SER A 126 -19.79 0.19 1.46
C SER A 126 -19.07 1.38 0.82
N ILE A 127 -18.19 2.05 1.56
CA ILE A 127 -17.37 3.17 1.06
C ILE A 127 -16.36 2.66 0.04
N ILE A 128 -15.69 1.53 0.30
CA ILE A 128 -14.73 0.90 -0.63
C ILE A 128 -15.40 0.56 -1.97
N LYS A 129 -16.58 -0.08 -1.94
CA LYS A 129 -17.35 -0.43 -3.14
C LYS A 129 -17.74 0.82 -3.92
N LEU A 130 -18.14 1.89 -3.23
CA LEU A 130 -18.46 3.17 -3.86
C LEU A 130 -17.23 3.78 -4.56
N LEU A 131 -16.07 3.81 -3.90
CA LEU A 131 -14.83 4.34 -4.47
C LEU A 131 -14.39 3.58 -5.73
N TRP A 132 -14.48 2.24 -5.72
CA TRP A 132 -14.25 1.43 -6.92
C TRP A 132 -15.28 1.69 -8.01
N GLY A 133 -16.56 1.82 -7.67
CA GLY A 133 -17.63 2.16 -8.61
C GLY A 133 -17.39 3.49 -9.31
N ILE A 134 -17.00 4.52 -8.56
CA ILE A 134 -16.63 5.84 -9.10
C ILE A 134 -15.41 5.73 -10.01
N THR A 135 -14.37 5.00 -9.59
CA THR A 135 -13.14 4.84 -10.39
C THR A 135 -13.41 4.15 -11.72
N PHE A 136 -14.22 3.08 -11.70
CA PHE A 136 -14.62 2.35 -12.90
C PHE A 136 -15.42 3.25 -13.86
N LEU A 137 -16.41 3.97 -13.34
CA LEU A 137 -17.21 4.90 -14.13
C LEU A 137 -16.34 6.02 -14.74
N ALA A 138 -15.45 6.63 -13.94
CA ALA A 138 -14.52 7.65 -14.42
C ALA A 138 -13.60 7.11 -15.52
N THR A 139 -13.09 5.88 -15.36
CA THR A 139 -12.22 5.24 -16.36
C THR A 139 -12.96 5.05 -17.69
N ILE A 140 -14.20 4.56 -17.65
CA ILE A 140 -15.03 4.40 -18.87
C ILE A 140 -15.26 5.75 -19.55
N ILE A 141 -15.66 6.77 -18.78
CA ILE A 141 -15.94 8.10 -19.33
C ILE A 141 -14.68 8.70 -19.97
N ILE A 142 -13.53 8.61 -19.30
CA ILE A 142 -12.25 9.11 -19.81
C ILE A 142 -11.88 8.38 -21.11
N LEU A 143 -11.95 7.05 -21.15
CA LEU A 143 -11.64 6.28 -22.35
C LEU A 143 -12.60 6.58 -23.50
N ALA A 144 -13.90 6.74 -23.23
CA ALA A 144 -14.87 7.11 -24.24
C ALA A 144 -14.57 8.50 -24.83
N ILE A 145 -14.31 9.50 -23.99
CA ILE A 145 -14.00 10.86 -24.47
C ILE A 145 -12.65 10.92 -25.19
N ALA A 146 -11.64 10.18 -24.72
CA ALA A 146 -10.28 10.26 -25.26
C ALA A 146 -10.07 9.48 -26.57
N LEU A 147 -10.93 8.51 -26.89
CA LEU A 147 -10.80 7.63 -28.05
C LEU A 147 -11.85 7.85 -29.15
N ILE A 148 -12.82 8.74 -28.90
CA ILE A 148 -13.82 9.19 -29.89
C ILE A 148 -13.29 10.47 -30.55
#